data_AF-A0A0F2REV7-F1
#
_entry.id   AF-A0A0F2REV7-F1
#
_cell.length_a   1.000
_cell.length_b   1.000
_cell.length_c   1.000
_cell.angle_alpha   90.00
_cell.angle_beta   90.00
_cell.angle_gamma   90.00
#
_symmetry.space_group_name_H-M   'P 1'
#
loop_
_entity.id
_entity.type
_entity.pdbx_description
1 polymer ?
#
loop_
_entity_poly.entity_id
_entity_poly.type
_entity_poly.pdbx_seq_one_letter_code
_entity_poly.pdbx_strand_id
1 'polypeptide(L)'
;MLRLGGPLYSRRPSLTQLRLHGTEPPGPIAIFQPRLPSLMSRVFRPEVLVALFTVQMASGFIVRPTPTWALVFYAGFLPLTLWAIWQHRHGRWFRDPALLTAIAMISWFSATVFWAVDQPTERGVKFFVGGVMNAVFVIGGVFAFAVATEDARERFYRAIGFAAPVNAIIAMVHNYLLKDEPAARLTGWAETRHEVLGANIMAIAAMITVRNLACAPSTRWRLVWGTALLLELTFIFLTGSRGAWLACAAGIGIFLVATTWRVTAAAAVAAAAALVAALSIPAAREFVVTNLARHPYRLEIWSETISRWQEHPFAGWGVGNDATFVIDQITFPHSLYFSALYYGGVIGLGLLLATYGMAIQRAVSTTAGVTRTMVLALLAVSMTAGLTDIGQPIRAPSEEWYIIWLPIILAVGLSIPVSCLAGRTVSCSKDGAHSAASLPQPSEK
;
A
#
# COMPACT_ATOMS: atom_id res chain seq x y z
N MET A 1 16.99 -22.58 -73.64
CA MET A 1 16.06 -22.29 -74.76
C MET A 1 14.85 -21.57 -74.14
N LEU A 2 14.72 -20.24 -74.24
CA LEU A 2 14.09 -19.46 -75.36
C LEU A 2 12.59 -19.83 -75.50
N ARG A 3 11.56 -18.97 -75.40
CA ARG A 3 11.29 -17.57 -75.83
C ARG A 3 9.99 -17.04 -75.14
N LEU A 4 9.89 -15.74 -74.76
CA LEU A 4 9.18 -14.59 -75.42
C LEU A 4 7.67 -14.81 -75.69
N GLY A 5 6.71 -13.89 -75.54
CA GLY A 5 6.67 -12.44 -75.24
C GLY A 5 5.39 -11.79 -75.84
N GLY A 6 4.80 -10.79 -75.16
CA GLY A 6 3.92 -9.71 -75.71
C GLY A 6 2.51 -10.04 -76.26
N PRO A 7 1.62 -9.05 -76.53
CA PRO A 7 1.88 -7.61 -76.70
C PRO A 7 0.95 -6.61 -75.95
N LEU A 8 1.29 -5.34 -76.14
CA LEU A 8 0.73 -4.09 -75.62
C LEU A 8 -0.19 -3.34 -76.64
N TYR A 9 -0.83 -2.26 -76.15
CA TYR A 9 -0.95 -0.88 -76.71
C TYR A 9 -2.33 -0.33 -77.22
N SER A 10 -2.80 0.69 -76.45
CA SER A 10 -3.39 2.02 -76.77
C SER A 10 -4.65 2.27 -77.63
N ARG A 11 -5.46 3.24 -77.16
CA ARG A 11 -5.64 4.59 -77.77
C ARG A 11 -6.50 5.52 -76.89
N ARG A 12 -6.09 6.79 -76.76
CA ARG A 12 -6.91 7.95 -76.30
C ARG A 12 -7.66 8.56 -77.50
N PRO A 13 -8.62 9.47 -77.25
CA PRO A 13 -8.34 10.87 -77.59
C PRO A 13 -8.81 11.89 -76.54
N SER A 14 -8.23 13.09 -76.67
CA SER A 14 -8.40 14.31 -75.87
C SER A 14 -9.26 15.35 -76.59
N LEU A 15 -9.88 16.25 -75.81
CA LEU A 15 -10.09 17.71 -75.98
C LEU A 15 -11.37 18.07 -75.15
N THR A 16 -11.63 19.22 -74.54
CA THR A 16 -10.93 20.41 -74.03
C THR A 16 -12.04 21.30 -73.44
N GLN A 17 -11.88 21.69 -72.16
CA GLN A 17 -12.39 22.92 -71.49
C GLN A 17 -13.89 23.29 -71.48
N LEU A 18 -14.40 23.52 -70.27
CA LEU A 18 -14.73 24.88 -69.80
C LEU A 18 -14.60 24.97 -68.26
N ARG A 19 -13.78 25.90 -67.76
CA ARG A 19 -13.72 26.30 -66.34
C ARG A 19 -14.77 27.37 -66.08
N LEU A 20 -15.50 27.27 -64.97
CA LEU A 20 -16.03 28.42 -64.24
C LEU A 20 -15.78 28.22 -62.74
N HIS A 21 -15.20 29.25 -62.13
CA HIS A 21 -14.90 29.37 -60.71
C HIS A 21 -16.18 29.40 -59.86
N GLY A 22 -16.19 28.66 -58.74
CA GLY A 22 -17.22 28.74 -57.72
C GLY A 22 -16.82 27.98 -56.45
N THR A 23 -16.22 28.72 -55.50
CA THR A 23 -16.25 28.52 -54.03
C THR A 23 -16.26 27.09 -53.48
N GLU A 24 -15.11 26.62 -52.99
CA GLU A 24 -15.03 25.45 -52.10
C GLU A 24 -15.70 25.73 -50.74
N PRO A 25 -16.44 24.78 -50.15
CA PRO A 25 -16.93 24.88 -48.78
C PRO A 25 -15.76 24.76 -47.79
N PRO A 26 -15.84 25.39 -46.60
CA PRO A 26 -14.74 25.36 -45.63
C PRO A 26 -14.47 23.92 -45.19
N GLY A 27 -13.23 23.48 -45.41
CA GLY A 27 -12.75 22.18 -44.97
C GLY A 27 -12.92 21.99 -43.46
N PRO A 28 -13.00 20.73 -42.98
CA PRO A 28 -13.17 20.45 -41.56
C PRO A 28 -12.05 21.12 -40.76
N ILE A 29 -12.47 21.94 -39.80
CA ILE A 29 -11.60 22.58 -38.80
C ILE A 29 -10.71 21.48 -38.21
N ALA A 30 -9.41 21.58 -38.46
CA ALA A 30 -8.42 20.71 -37.84
C ALA A 30 -8.50 20.89 -36.33
N ILE A 31 -9.23 20.00 -35.66
CA ILE A 31 -9.22 19.89 -34.21
C ILE A 31 -7.76 19.64 -33.82
N PHE A 32 -7.18 20.63 -33.16
CA PHE A 32 -5.84 20.64 -32.63
C PHE A 32 -5.62 19.34 -31.83
N GLN A 33 -5.01 18.33 -32.44
CA GLN A 33 -4.51 17.18 -31.69
C GLN A 33 -3.33 17.69 -30.88
N PRO A 34 -3.42 17.79 -29.54
CA PRO A 34 -2.31 18.31 -28.77
C PRO A 34 -1.13 17.36 -28.97
N ARG A 35 0.00 17.88 -29.49
CA ARG A 35 1.28 17.17 -29.64
C ARG A 35 1.98 16.90 -28.30
N LEU A 36 1.25 16.89 -27.18
CA LEU A 36 1.76 16.53 -25.86
C LEU A 36 2.13 15.03 -25.67
N PRO A 37 1.58 14.04 -26.41
CA PRO A 37 1.86 12.62 -26.14
C PRO A 37 3.32 12.21 -26.32
N SER A 38 4.08 12.83 -27.23
CA SER A 38 5.37 12.27 -27.68
C SER A 38 6.52 12.44 -26.71
N LEU A 39 6.46 13.42 -25.81
CA LEU A 39 7.49 13.60 -24.76
C LEU A 39 7.18 12.68 -23.57
N MET A 40 5.93 12.66 -23.10
CA MET A 40 5.52 11.81 -21.97
C MET A 40 5.55 10.32 -22.30
N SER A 41 5.24 9.91 -23.54
CA SER A 41 5.34 8.50 -23.95
C SER A 41 6.78 7.98 -24.03
N ARG A 42 7.78 8.87 -24.13
CA ARG A 42 9.21 8.51 -24.07
C ARG A 42 9.75 8.49 -22.64
N VAL A 43 9.16 9.29 -21.75
CA VAL A 43 9.53 9.41 -20.33
C VAL A 43 8.86 8.34 -19.47
N PHE A 44 7.65 7.91 -19.83
CA PHE A 44 6.91 6.95 -19.01
C PHE A 44 7.34 5.53 -19.28
N ARG A 45 8.26 5.07 -18.44
CA ARG A 45 8.50 3.65 -18.23
C ARG A 45 7.77 3.23 -16.95
N PRO A 46 7.05 2.10 -16.94
CA PRO A 46 6.33 1.63 -15.75
C PRO A 46 7.20 1.57 -14.47
N GLU A 47 8.51 1.36 -14.64
CA GLU A 47 9.52 1.37 -13.58
C GLU A 47 9.69 2.73 -12.89
N VAL A 48 9.43 3.85 -13.60
CA VAL A 48 9.48 5.20 -13.01
C VAL A 48 8.41 5.37 -11.95
N LEU A 49 7.21 4.80 -12.18
CA LEU A 49 6.13 4.89 -11.22
C LEU A 49 6.43 4.10 -9.94
N VAL A 50 7.04 2.91 -10.07
CA VAL A 50 7.50 2.12 -8.92
C VAL A 50 8.63 2.83 -8.18
N ALA A 51 9.56 3.44 -8.89
CA ALA A 51 10.64 4.22 -8.29
C ALA A 51 10.07 5.42 -7.50
N LEU A 52 9.11 6.16 -8.05
CA LEU A 52 8.46 7.25 -7.33
C LEU A 52 7.62 6.78 -6.15
N PHE A 53 6.91 5.65 -6.26
CA PHE A 53 6.24 5.05 -5.12
C PHE A 53 7.24 4.67 -4.03
N THR A 54 8.40 4.13 -4.42
CA THR A 54 9.49 3.80 -3.50
C THR A 54 10.03 5.04 -2.81
N VAL A 55 10.32 6.10 -3.57
CA VAL A 55 10.79 7.39 -3.01
C VAL A 55 9.72 7.99 -2.11
N GLN A 56 8.45 7.92 -2.47
CA GLN A 56 7.34 8.38 -1.65
C GLN A 56 7.32 7.68 -0.28
N MET A 57 7.32 6.35 -0.28
CA MET A 57 7.27 5.55 0.94
C MET A 57 8.56 5.70 1.77
N ALA A 58 9.74 5.71 1.14
CA ALA A 58 11.00 5.91 1.85
C ALA A 58 11.11 7.34 2.42
N SER A 59 10.59 8.36 1.72
CA SER A 59 10.65 9.75 2.18
C SER A 59 9.85 9.98 3.46
N GLY A 60 8.75 9.25 3.70
CA GLY A 60 7.99 9.34 4.96
C GLY A 60 8.77 8.87 6.18
N PHE A 61 9.86 8.11 6.01
CA PHE A 61 10.79 7.78 7.10
C PHE A 61 11.85 8.85 7.34
N ILE A 62 12.17 9.70 6.36
CA ILE A 62 13.38 10.54 6.43
C ILE A 62 13.04 12.03 6.50
N VAL A 63 12.08 12.49 5.69
CA VAL A 63 11.84 13.92 5.45
C VAL A 63 10.86 14.50 6.47
N ARG A 64 11.32 15.50 7.23
CA ARG A 64 10.54 16.32 8.19
C ARG A 64 10.67 17.80 7.78
N PRO A 65 9.63 18.67 7.87
CA PRO A 65 8.31 18.51 8.50
C PRO A 65 7.20 17.95 7.59
N THR A 66 6.04 17.64 8.17
CA THR A 66 4.79 17.38 7.44
C THR A 66 4.26 18.69 6.85
N PRO A 67 3.83 18.74 5.58
CA PRO A 67 3.70 17.65 4.63
C PRO A 67 4.82 17.64 3.57
N THR A 68 6.07 18.02 3.88
CA THR A 68 7.16 18.09 2.89
C THR A 68 7.38 16.75 2.18
N TRP A 69 7.27 15.62 2.88
CA TRP A 69 7.32 14.29 2.24
C TRP A 69 6.11 14.02 1.32
N ALA A 70 4.97 14.64 1.58
CA ALA A 70 3.80 14.55 0.69
C ALA A 70 3.97 15.34 -0.60
N LEU A 71 4.89 16.31 -0.66
CA LEU A 71 5.21 16.98 -1.92
C LEU A 71 5.74 16.00 -2.96
N VAL A 72 6.43 14.93 -2.54
CA VAL A 72 6.85 13.84 -3.44
C VAL A 72 5.61 13.16 -4.06
N PHE A 73 4.52 13.04 -3.31
CA PHE A 73 3.26 12.49 -3.80
C PHE A 73 2.61 13.47 -4.76
N TYR A 74 2.38 14.71 -4.32
CA TYR A 74 1.64 15.70 -5.12
C TYR A 74 2.38 16.13 -6.39
N ALA A 75 3.71 16.29 -6.35
CA ALA A 75 4.50 16.75 -7.49
C ALA A 75 5.00 15.60 -8.38
N GLY A 76 5.18 14.39 -7.83
CA GLY A 76 5.74 13.25 -8.55
C GLY A 76 4.71 12.14 -8.81
N PHE A 77 4.29 11.46 -7.75
CA PHE A 77 3.51 10.23 -7.87
C PHE A 77 2.09 10.46 -8.43
N LEU A 78 1.41 11.52 -7.98
CA LEU A 78 0.05 11.89 -8.37
C LEU A 78 -0.07 12.15 -9.89
N PRO A 79 0.67 13.09 -10.51
CA PRO A 79 0.52 13.36 -11.95
C PRO A 79 0.85 12.14 -12.81
N LEU A 80 1.84 11.34 -12.43
CA LEU A 80 2.18 10.11 -13.16
C LEU A 80 1.14 9.01 -12.98
N THR A 81 0.52 8.91 -11.81
CA THR A 81 -0.61 8.00 -11.61
C THR A 81 -1.81 8.40 -12.46
N LEU A 82 -2.16 9.69 -12.50
CA LEU A 82 -3.26 10.18 -13.35
C LEU A 82 -2.99 9.91 -14.83
N TRP A 83 -1.74 10.11 -15.27
CA TRP A 83 -1.33 9.77 -16.63
C TRP A 83 -1.43 8.27 -16.90
N ALA A 84 -0.97 7.42 -15.97
CA ALA A 84 -1.05 5.97 -16.08
C ALA A 84 -2.50 5.48 -16.18
N ILE A 85 -3.38 6.02 -15.34
CA ILE A 85 -4.82 5.79 -15.38
C ILE A 85 -5.36 6.15 -16.76
N TRP A 86 -5.03 7.34 -17.26
CA TRP A 86 -5.53 7.80 -18.56
C TRP A 86 -5.11 6.89 -19.71
N GLN A 87 -3.86 6.43 -19.73
CA GLN A 87 -3.32 5.53 -20.77
C GLN A 87 -3.93 4.12 -20.70
N HIS A 88 -4.08 3.58 -19.49
CA HIS A 88 -4.49 2.20 -19.28
C HIS A 88 -5.95 2.05 -18.85
N ARG A 89 -6.78 3.09 -18.99
CA ARG A 89 -8.21 3.13 -18.57
C ARG A 89 -9.08 2.02 -19.17
N HIS A 90 -8.67 1.46 -20.30
CA HIS A 90 -9.38 0.36 -20.98
C HIS A 90 -8.84 -1.03 -20.60
N GLY A 91 -7.81 -1.10 -19.75
CA GLY A 91 -7.26 -2.36 -19.26
C GLY A 91 -8.21 -3.05 -18.29
N ARG A 92 -8.17 -4.39 -18.26
CA ARG A 92 -9.01 -5.22 -17.39
C ARG A 92 -8.66 -5.09 -15.90
N TRP A 93 -7.47 -4.59 -15.57
CA TRP A 93 -7.02 -4.38 -14.19
C TRP A 93 -7.92 -3.41 -13.39
N PHE A 94 -8.54 -2.42 -14.04
CA PHE A 94 -9.53 -1.55 -13.39
C PHE A 94 -10.80 -2.28 -12.95
N ARG A 95 -11.05 -3.47 -13.51
CA ARG A 95 -12.19 -4.33 -13.16
C ARG A 95 -11.80 -5.42 -12.16
N ASP A 96 -10.59 -5.36 -11.62
CA ASP A 96 -10.16 -6.31 -10.61
C ASP A 96 -11.05 -6.18 -9.35
N PRO A 97 -11.74 -7.26 -8.92
CA PRO A 97 -12.66 -7.19 -7.79
C PRO A 97 -12.02 -6.70 -6.48
N ALA A 98 -10.74 -7.00 -6.23
CA ALA A 98 -10.07 -6.56 -5.00
C ALA A 98 -9.80 -5.06 -5.03
N LEU A 99 -9.35 -4.52 -6.18
CA LEU A 99 -9.21 -3.08 -6.38
C LEU A 99 -10.58 -2.38 -6.26
N LEU A 100 -11.61 -2.89 -6.92
CA LEU A 100 -12.94 -2.29 -6.88
C LEU A 100 -13.53 -2.26 -5.47
N THR A 101 -13.29 -3.30 -4.66
CA THR A 101 -13.75 -3.33 -3.26
C THR A 101 -13.03 -2.28 -2.41
N ALA A 102 -11.70 -2.14 -2.59
CA ALA A 102 -10.93 -1.09 -1.93
C ALA A 102 -11.41 0.32 -2.32
N ILE A 103 -11.69 0.56 -3.61
CA ILE A 103 -12.23 1.84 -4.07
C ILE A 103 -13.65 2.07 -3.58
N ALA A 104 -14.51 1.04 -3.55
CA ALA A 104 -15.85 1.14 -2.99
C ALA A 104 -15.81 1.53 -1.50
N MET A 105 -14.89 0.96 -0.72
CA MET A 105 -14.65 1.34 0.67
C MET A 105 -14.25 2.82 0.78
N ILE A 106 -13.27 3.28 -0.01
CA ILE A 106 -12.83 4.68 0.02
C ILE A 106 -13.95 5.63 -0.40
N SER A 107 -14.68 5.30 -1.47
CA SER A 107 -15.82 6.08 -1.95
C SER A 107 -16.93 6.14 -0.92
N TRP A 108 -17.21 5.03 -0.22
CA TRP A 108 -18.22 5.00 0.84
C TRP A 108 -17.87 5.96 1.98
N PHE A 109 -16.68 5.84 2.56
CA PHE A 109 -16.27 6.76 3.63
C PHE A 109 -16.18 8.21 3.15
N SER A 110 -15.81 8.45 1.89
CA SER A 110 -15.81 9.81 1.32
C SER A 110 -17.22 10.37 1.17
N ALA A 111 -18.18 9.53 0.76
CA ALA A 111 -19.59 9.91 0.66
C ALA A 111 -20.19 10.21 2.03
N THR A 112 -19.71 9.56 3.10
CA THR A 112 -20.23 9.81 4.44
C THR A 112 -20.06 11.25 4.94
N VAL A 113 -19.19 12.03 4.28
CA VAL A 113 -19.09 13.48 4.52
C VAL A 113 -20.44 14.20 4.29
N PHE A 114 -21.28 13.71 3.39
CA PHE A 114 -22.56 14.37 3.06
C PHE A 114 -23.63 14.25 4.14
N TRP A 115 -23.47 13.34 5.10
CA TRP A 115 -24.39 13.18 6.24
C TRP A 115 -23.66 13.20 7.58
N ALA A 116 -22.41 13.69 7.60
CA ALA A 116 -21.67 13.84 8.84
C ALA A 116 -22.34 14.88 9.74
N VAL A 117 -22.65 14.49 10.98
CA VAL A 117 -23.27 15.38 11.98
C VAL A 117 -22.23 16.34 12.56
N ASP A 118 -22.62 17.56 12.90
CA ASP A 118 -21.78 18.58 13.56
C ASP A 118 -20.39 18.80 12.92
N GLN A 119 -20.31 18.62 11.60
CA GLN A 119 -19.06 18.72 10.85
C GLN A 119 -18.81 20.17 10.39
N PRO A 120 -17.67 20.81 10.76
CA PRO A 120 -17.26 22.05 10.13
C PRO A 120 -16.95 21.85 8.64
N THR A 121 -17.34 22.80 7.78
CA THR A 121 -17.16 22.71 6.32
C THR A 121 -15.72 22.36 5.93
N GLU A 122 -14.73 22.97 6.57
CA GLU A 122 -13.31 22.73 6.32
C GLU A 122 -12.91 21.27 6.59
N ARG A 123 -13.48 20.67 7.65
CA ARG A 123 -13.25 19.27 8.01
C ARG A 123 -13.84 18.35 6.94
N GLY A 124 -15.02 18.66 6.42
CA GLY A 124 -15.63 17.89 5.33
C GLY A 124 -14.85 17.93 4.03
N VAL A 125 -14.40 19.11 3.61
CA VAL A 125 -13.54 19.25 2.44
C VAL A 125 -12.24 18.46 2.62
N LYS A 126 -11.61 18.52 3.80
CA LYS A 126 -10.40 17.77 4.11
C LYS A 126 -10.60 16.26 3.98
N PHE A 127 -11.70 15.72 4.49
CA PHE A 127 -12.00 14.29 4.37
C PHE A 127 -12.29 13.86 2.94
N PHE A 128 -13.07 14.65 2.21
CA PHE A 128 -13.39 14.36 0.82
C PHE A 128 -12.14 14.37 -0.06
N VAL A 129 -11.33 15.43 0.01
CA VAL A 129 -10.05 15.52 -0.70
C VAL A 129 -9.11 14.39 -0.26
N GLY A 130 -9.07 14.09 1.04
CA GLY A 130 -8.29 12.99 1.58
C GLY A 130 -8.70 11.64 0.98
N GLY A 131 -9.99 11.38 0.86
CA GLY A 131 -10.54 10.20 0.19
C GLY A 131 -10.14 10.10 -1.28
N VAL A 132 -10.22 11.20 -2.04
CA VAL A 132 -9.77 11.23 -3.44
C VAL A 132 -8.27 10.95 -3.56
N MET A 133 -7.43 11.59 -2.74
CA MET A 133 -5.98 11.36 -2.76
C MET A 133 -5.64 9.93 -2.36
N ASN A 134 -6.35 9.36 -1.40
CA ASN A 134 -6.18 7.97 -1.00
C ASN A 134 -6.58 6.99 -2.11
N ALA A 135 -7.68 7.25 -2.83
CA ALA A 135 -8.06 6.45 -4.00
C ALA A 135 -6.98 6.48 -5.08
N VAL A 136 -6.43 7.67 -5.38
CA VAL A 136 -5.33 7.80 -6.34
C VAL A 136 -4.08 7.07 -5.86
N PHE A 137 -3.73 7.18 -4.58
CA PHE A 137 -2.62 6.46 -3.97
C PHE A 137 -2.76 4.93 -4.15
N VAL A 138 -3.94 4.38 -3.84
CA VAL A 138 -4.23 2.95 -4.00
C VAL A 138 -4.19 2.51 -5.46
N ILE A 139 -4.87 3.22 -6.36
CA ILE A 139 -4.88 2.88 -7.80
C ILE A 139 -3.46 2.93 -8.37
N GLY A 140 -2.71 3.99 -8.07
CA GLY A 140 -1.35 4.16 -8.54
C GLY A 140 -0.42 3.09 -7.99
N GLY A 141 -0.52 2.77 -6.69
CA GLY A 141 0.29 1.74 -6.05
C GLY A 141 0.01 0.36 -6.63
N VAL A 142 -1.27 -0.01 -6.77
CA VAL A 142 -1.67 -1.29 -7.38
C VAL A 142 -1.15 -1.39 -8.81
N PHE A 143 -1.32 -0.34 -9.62
CA PHE A 143 -0.79 -0.31 -10.98
C PHE A 143 0.73 -0.45 -10.99
N ALA A 144 1.43 0.31 -10.14
CA ALA A 144 2.90 0.27 -10.02
C ALA A 144 3.40 -1.15 -9.74
N PHE A 145 2.82 -1.88 -8.78
CA PHE A 145 3.27 -3.25 -8.48
C PHE A 145 2.82 -4.30 -9.50
N ALA A 146 1.71 -4.06 -10.21
CA ALA A 146 1.26 -4.91 -11.31
C ALA A 146 2.22 -4.87 -12.51
N VAL A 147 2.83 -3.71 -12.77
CA VAL A 147 3.84 -3.53 -13.85
C VAL A 147 5.29 -3.71 -13.38
N ALA A 148 5.54 -3.74 -12.08
CA ALA A 148 6.89 -3.77 -11.53
C ALA A 148 7.66 -5.03 -11.96
N THR A 149 8.87 -4.84 -12.48
CA THR A 149 9.85 -5.93 -12.62
C THR A 149 10.30 -6.43 -11.25
N GLU A 150 10.84 -7.65 -11.18
CA GLU A 150 11.42 -8.19 -9.94
C GLU A 150 12.51 -7.27 -9.37
N ASP A 151 13.36 -6.69 -10.21
CA ASP A 151 14.39 -5.72 -9.79
C ASP A 151 13.80 -4.43 -9.19
N ALA A 152 12.68 -3.95 -9.72
CA ALA A 152 11.99 -2.78 -9.17
C ALA A 152 11.35 -3.11 -7.80
N ARG A 153 10.75 -4.30 -7.66
CA ARG A 153 10.20 -4.81 -6.39
C ARG A 153 11.30 -4.97 -5.33
N GLU A 154 12.42 -5.57 -5.70
CA GLU A 154 13.57 -5.77 -4.81
C GLU A 154 14.16 -4.42 -4.34
N ARG A 155 14.25 -3.43 -5.23
CA ARG A 155 14.66 -2.07 -4.85
C ARG A 155 13.69 -1.43 -3.86
N PHE A 156 12.39 -1.61 -4.04
CA PHE A 156 11.39 -1.14 -3.08
C PHE A 156 11.62 -1.77 -1.69
N TYR A 157 11.73 -3.10 -1.61
CA TYR A 157 11.92 -3.79 -0.33
C TYR A 157 13.20 -3.37 0.39
N ARG A 158 14.31 -3.19 -0.35
CA ARG A 158 15.56 -2.70 0.23
C ARG A 158 15.47 -1.26 0.68
N ALA A 159 14.83 -0.39 -0.10
CA ALA A 159 14.68 1.01 0.25
C ALA A 159 13.92 1.18 1.58
N ILE A 160 12.82 0.45 1.77
CA ILE A 160 12.09 0.48 3.04
C ILE A 160 12.93 -0.10 4.19
N GLY A 161 13.56 -1.26 3.98
CA GLY A 161 14.41 -1.89 4.99
C GLY A 161 15.65 -1.08 5.39
N PHE A 162 16.06 -0.09 4.59
CA PHE A 162 17.10 0.88 4.96
C PHE A 162 16.53 2.18 5.53
N ALA A 163 15.42 2.68 5.01
CA ALA A 163 14.84 3.94 5.47
C ALA A 163 14.30 3.84 6.90
N ALA A 164 13.70 2.70 7.27
CA ALA A 164 13.14 2.45 8.59
C ALA A 164 14.18 2.43 9.73
N PRO A 165 15.31 1.69 9.66
CA PRO A 165 16.32 1.75 10.71
C PRO A 165 17.03 3.12 10.78
N VAL A 166 17.17 3.84 9.66
CA VAL A 166 17.68 5.23 9.68
C VAL A 166 16.72 6.12 10.46
N ASN A 167 15.41 6.01 10.23
CA ASN A 167 14.41 6.71 11.04
C ASN A 167 14.55 6.36 12.53
N ALA A 168 14.68 5.07 12.86
CA ALA A 168 14.82 4.63 14.23
C ALA A 168 16.03 5.27 14.92
N ILE A 169 17.19 5.31 14.25
CA ILE A 169 18.41 5.97 14.75
C ILE A 169 18.15 7.46 14.98
N ILE A 170 17.60 8.15 13.99
CA ILE A 170 17.31 9.60 14.10
C ILE A 170 16.37 9.85 15.28
N ALA A 171 15.30 9.08 15.44
CA ALA A 171 14.34 9.22 16.52
C ALA A 171 14.98 9.00 17.90
N MET A 172 15.79 7.94 18.05
CA MET A 172 16.46 7.63 19.32
C MET A 172 17.47 8.72 19.69
N VAL A 173 18.29 9.17 18.73
CA VAL A 173 19.24 10.27 18.95
C VAL A 173 18.50 11.56 19.31
N HIS A 174 17.43 11.89 18.57
CA HIS A 174 16.68 13.12 18.81
C HIS A 174 16.01 13.17 20.19
N ASN A 175 15.36 12.08 20.62
CA ASN A 175 14.64 12.08 21.90
C ASN A 175 15.56 11.87 23.10
N TYR A 176 16.54 10.97 23.02
CA TYR A 176 17.33 10.59 24.19
C TYR A 176 18.66 11.32 24.32
N LEU A 177 19.25 11.80 23.21
CA LEU A 177 20.52 12.53 23.27
C LEU A 177 20.34 14.04 23.11
N LEU A 178 19.41 14.48 22.26
CA LEU A 178 19.23 15.92 21.99
C LEU A 178 18.18 16.58 22.89
N LYS A 179 17.07 15.89 23.20
CA LYS A 179 16.05 16.39 24.13
C LYS A 179 16.31 16.02 25.59
N ASP A 180 17.17 15.03 25.84
CA ASP A 180 17.48 14.50 27.18
C ASP A 180 16.24 14.02 27.95
N GLU A 181 15.38 13.23 27.28
CA GLU A 181 14.18 12.64 27.88
C GLU A 181 14.29 11.10 28.02
N PRO A 182 15.27 10.55 28.76
CA PRO A 182 15.57 9.12 28.78
C PRO A 182 14.45 8.25 29.38
N ALA A 183 13.56 8.84 30.18
CA ALA A 183 12.40 8.16 30.76
C ALA A 183 11.13 8.27 29.90
N ALA A 184 11.13 9.12 28.87
CA ALA A 184 9.97 9.32 28.00
C ALA A 184 9.83 8.18 26.98
N ARG A 185 8.60 7.99 26.48
CA ARG A 185 8.35 7.09 25.36
C ARG A 185 8.98 7.69 24.10
N LEU A 186 9.52 6.83 23.24
CA LEU A 186 10.05 7.26 21.97
C LEU A 186 8.93 7.79 21.06
N THR A 187 9.03 9.07 20.71
CA THR A 187 8.31 9.65 19.56
C THR A 187 9.14 9.45 18.30
N GLY A 188 8.54 8.98 17.22
CA GLY A 188 9.31 8.70 16.00
C GLY A 188 9.70 9.95 15.21
N TRP A 189 10.41 9.73 14.11
CA TRP A 189 10.79 10.78 13.18
C TRP A 189 9.87 10.81 11.95
N ALA A 190 9.75 11.96 11.29
CA ALA A 190 8.94 12.15 10.07
C ALA A 190 7.49 11.62 10.21
N GLU A 191 7.08 10.63 9.44
CA GLU A 191 5.71 10.07 9.50
C GLU A 191 5.50 9.13 10.70
N THR A 192 6.58 8.62 11.30
CA THR A 192 6.49 7.83 12.54
C THR A 192 6.35 8.68 13.81
N ARG A 193 6.09 9.98 13.68
CA ARG A 193 6.06 10.99 14.76
C ARG A 193 5.14 10.68 15.96
N HIS A 194 4.15 9.83 15.80
CA HIS A 194 3.23 9.42 16.86
C HIS A 194 3.71 8.10 17.48
N GLU A 195 3.70 7.92 18.81
CA GLU A 195 4.33 6.74 19.42
C GLU A 195 3.61 5.44 19.01
N VAL A 196 2.28 5.45 18.99
CA VAL A 196 1.49 4.26 18.63
C VAL A 196 1.48 4.00 17.11
N LEU A 197 1.01 4.96 16.31
CA LEU A 197 0.96 4.80 14.85
C LEU A 197 2.36 4.64 14.23
N GLY A 198 3.37 5.35 14.73
CA GLY A 198 4.75 5.20 14.29
C GLY A 198 5.32 3.81 14.57
N ALA A 199 4.99 3.21 15.72
CA ALA A 199 5.35 1.82 16.00
C ALA A 199 4.65 0.83 15.06
N ASN A 200 3.40 1.10 14.65
CA ASN A 200 2.70 0.28 13.66
C ASN A 200 3.34 0.39 12.26
N ILE A 201 3.77 1.59 11.84
CA ILE A 201 4.56 1.78 10.61
C ILE A 201 5.88 1.00 10.68
N MET A 202 6.55 1.03 11.83
CA MET A 202 7.79 0.28 12.04
C MET A 202 7.56 -1.24 12.01
N ALA A 203 6.42 -1.72 12.53
CA ALA A 203 6.06 -3.14 12.44
C ALA A 203 5.83 -3.60 10.99
N ILE A 204 5.25 -2.73 10.15
CA ILE A 204 5.12 -2.97 8.69
C ILE A 204 6.51 -3.05 8.04
N ALA A 205 7.40 -2.09 8.33
CA ALA A 205 8.77 -2.11 7.81
C ALA A 205 9.54 -3.37 8.26
N ALA A 206 9.38 -3.78 9.51
CA ALA A 206 9.99 -4.99 10.06
C ALA A 206 9.62 -6.26 9.28
N MET A 207 8.38 -6.39 8.80
CA MET A 207 8.00 -7.56 7.97
C MET A 207 8.71 -7.57 6.62
N ILE A 208 8.96 -6.40 6.02
CA ILE A 208 9.77 -6.26 4.81
C ILE A 208 11.23 -6.59 5.12
N THR A 209 11.76 -6.13 6.25
CA THR A 209 13.13 -6.42 6.70
C THR A 209 13.33 -7.91 7.01
N VAL A 210 12.35 -8.59 7.61
CA VAL A 210 12.35 -10.06 7.79
C VAL A 210 12.40 -10.78 6.44
N ARG A 211 11.64 -10.31 5.44
CA ARG A 211 11.73 -10.85 4.07
C ARG A 211 13.12 -10.63 3.47
N ASN A 212 13.71 -9.44 3.63
CA ASN A 212 15.05 -9.15 3.13
C ASN A 212 16.13 -10.02 3.81
N LEU A 213 15.98 -10.28 5.12
CA LEU A 213 16.82 -11.20 5.86
C LEU A 213 16.71 -12.64 5.33
N ALA A 214 15.49 -13.11 5.07
CA ALA A 214 15.24 -14.43 4.51
C ALA A 214 15.81 -14.60 3.09
N CYS A 215 15.80 -13.53 2.29
CA CYS A 215 16.32 -13.51 0.92
C CYS A 215 17.80 -13.10 0.81
N ALA A 216 18.49 -12.91 1.94
CA ALA A 216 19.84 -12.36 1.95
C ALA A 216 20.84 -13.29 1.23
N PRO A 217 21.60 -12.79 0.24
CA PRO A 217 22.47 -13.63 -0.60
C PRO A 217 23.76 -14.08 0.10
N SER A 218 24.13 -13.45 1.22
CA SER A 218 25.35 -13.79 1.96
C SER A 218 25.20 -13.50 3.46
N THR A 219 26.09 -14.07 4.27
CA THR A 219 26.14 -13.82 5.72
C THR A 219 26.30 -12.34 6.05
N ARG A 220 27.06 -11.58 5.25
CA ARG A 220 27.20 -10.13 5.43
C ARG A 220 25.85 -9.43 5.31
N TRP A 221 25.06 -9.76 4.29
CA TRP A 221 23.72 -9.21 4.12
C TRP A 221 22.74 -9.67 5.20
N ARG A 222 22.87 -10.90 5.71
CA ARG A 222 22.10 -11.36 6.87
C ARG A 222 22.40 -10.55 8.12
N LEU A 223 23.66 -10.19 8.36
CA LEU A 223 24.05 -9.31 9.46
C LEU A 223 23.46 -7.90 9.28
N VAL A 224 23.52 -7.33 8.08
CA VAL A 224 22.92 -6.02 7.78
C VAL A 224 21.43 -6.01 8.08
N TRP A 225 20.67 -6.96 7.55
CA TRP A 225 19.22 -7.02 7.78
C TRP A 225 18.85 -7.43 9.21
N GLY A 226 19.67 -8.26 9.86
CA GLY A 226 19.51 -8.58 11.28
C GLY A 226 19.68 -7.35 12.17
N THR A 227 20.69 -6.52 11.91
CA THR A 227 20.89 -5.26 12.63
C THR A 227 19.77 -4.26 12.32
N ALA A 228 19.33 -4.14 11.07
CA ALA A 228 18.19 -3.30 10.71
C ALA A 228 16.93 -3.71 11.48
N LEU A 229 16.60 -5.00 11.48
CA LEU A 229 15.46 -5.53 12.22
C LEU A 229 15.58 -5.26 13.73
N LEU A 230 16.77 -5.42 14.30
CA LEU A 230 17.00 -5.14 15.72
C LEU A 230 16.72 -3.66 16.05
N LEU A 231 17.13 -2.73 15.20
CA LEU A 231 16.87 -1.30 15.38
C LEU A 231 15.37 -0.99 15.30
N GLU A 232 14.66 -1.60 14.35
CA GLU A 232 13.21 -1.45 14.18
C GLU A 232 12.43 -2.01 15.39
N LEU A 233 12.81 -3.20 15.88
CA LEU A 233 12.21 -3.81 17.07
C LEU A 233 12.53 -3.01 18.35
N THR A 234 13.74 -2.46 18.44
CA THR A 234 14.13 -1.56 19.54
C THR A 234 13.32 -0.27 19.51
N PHE A 235 13.08 0.29 18.32
CA PHE A 235 12.18 1.43 18.17
C PHE A 235 10.77 1.10 18.69
N ILE A 236 10.18 -0.02 18.26
CA ILE A 236 8.86 -0.46 18.74
C ILE A 236 8.86 -0.64 20.26
N PHE A 237 9.91 -1.25 20.83
CA PHE A 237 10.08 -1.38 22.27
C PHE A 237 9.98 -0.03 22.97
N LEU A 238 10.81 0.93 22.54
CA LEU A 238 10.98 2.22 23.18
C LEU A 238 9.76 3.13 23.00
N THR A 239 8.89 2.89 22.00
CA THR A 239 7.59 3.58 21.92
C THR A 239 6.62 3.18 23.03
N GLY A 240 6.84 2.04 23.71
CA GLY A 240 5.91 1.50 24.71
C GLY A 240 4.55 1.07 24.15
N SER A 241 4.43 0.91 22.83
CA SER A 241 3.17 0.53 22.18
C SER A 241 2.89 -0.97 22.29
N ARG A 242 2.03 -1.34 23.26
CA ARG A 242 1.57 -2.74 23.44
C ARG A 242 0.87 -3.30 22.19
N GLY A 243 0.07 -2.47 21.52
CA GLY A 243 -0.64 -2.87 20.30
C GLY A 243 0.30 -3.16 19.13
N ALA A 244 1.36 -2.36 18.97
CA ALA A 244 2.35 -2.58 17.92
C ALA A 244 3.14 -3.88 18.13
N TRP A 245 3.44 -4.25 19.39
CA TRP A 245 4.04 -5.55 19.70
C TRP A 245 3.13 -6.72 19.33
N LEU A 246 1.84 -6.63 19.65
CA LEU A 246 0.86 -7.64 19.26
C LEU A 246 0.77 -7.76 17.73
N ALA A 247 0.75 -6.62 17.03
CA ALA A 247 0.74 -6.59 15.57
C ALA A 247 2.00 -7.20 14.96
N CYS A 248 3.18 -6.82 15.47
CA CYS A 248 4.46 -7.37 15.04
C CYS A 248 4.52 -8.88 15.30
N ALA A 249 4.07 -9.35 16.46
CA ALA A 249 4.00 -10.77 16.80
C ALA A 249 3.07 -11.54 15.86
N ALA A 250 1.92 -10.97 15.46
CA ALA A 250 1.03 -11.59 14.47
C ALA A 250 1.75 -11.77 13.12
N GLY A 251 2.45 -10.74 12.64
CA GLY A 251 3.24 -10.80 11.40
C GLY A 251 4.39 -11.82 11.47
N ILE A 252 5.18 -11.80 12.55
CA ILE A 252 6.26 -12.78 12.78
C ILE A 252 5.67 -14.19 12.86
N GLY A 253 4.51 -14.36 13.49
CA GLY A 253 3.79 -15.63 13.56
C GLY A 253 3.52 -16.24 12.19
N ILE A 254 3.13 -15.43 11.20
CA ILE A 254 2.95 -15.88 9.81
C ILE A 254 4.27 -16.41 9.23
N PHE A 255 5.40 -15.73 9.45
CA PHE A 255 6.71 -16.23 9.03
C PHE A 255 7.08 -17.53 9.75
N LEU A 256 6.85 -17.62 11.06
CA LEU A 256 7.20 -18.81 11.85
C LEU A 256 6.39 -20.04 11.43
N VAL A 257 5.09 -19.88 11.15
CA VAL A 257 4.23 -20.96 10.62
C VAL A 257 4.71 -21.44 9.25
N ALA A 258 5.25 -20.53 8.43
CA ALA A 258 5.83 -20.88 7.14
C ALA A 258 7.24 -21.51 7.22
N THR A 259 7.83 -21.62 8.43
CA THR A 259 9.17 -22.20 8.66
C THR A 259 9.10 -23.53 9.41
N THR A 260 10.25 -24.18 9.60
CA THR A 260 10.32 -25.44 10.35
C THR A 260 10.13 -25.22 11.85
N TRP A 261 9.54 -26.18 12.56
CA TRP A 261 9.34 -26.12 14.02
C TRP A 261 10.61 -25.81 14.81
N ARG A 262 11.79 -26.24 14.33
CA ARG A 262 13.09 -25.96 14.98
C ARG A 262 13.42 -24.47 14.99
N VAL A 263 13.14 -23.78 13.89
CA VAL A 263 13.33 -22.32 13.77
C VAL A 263 12.34 -21.61 14.68
N THR A 264 11.09 -22.06 14.69
CA THR A 264 10.05 -21.55 15.60
C THR A 264 10.44 -21.70 17.07
N ALA A 265 10.91 -22.88 17.46
CA ALA A 265 11.37 -23.15 18.82
C ALA A 265 12.58 -22.27 19.18
N ALA A 266 13.57 -22.17 18.30
CA ALA A 266 14.75 -21.32 18.51
C ALA A 266 14.37 -19.84 18.65
N ALA A 267 13.44 -19.34 17.81
CA ALA A 267 12.93 -17.98 17.89
C ALA A 267 12.18 -17.73 19.20
N ALA A 268 11.37 -18.68 19.66
CA ALA A 268 10.66 -18.59 20.93
C ALA A 268 11.63 -18.53 22.12
N VAL A 269 12.66 -19.39 22.13
CA VAL A 269 13.72 -19.38 23.15
C VAL A 269 14.49 -18.05 23.13
N ALA A 270 14.85 -17.55 21.95
CA ALA A 270 15.55 -16.27 21.82
C ALA A 270 14.70 -15.09 22.32
N ALA A 271 13.40 -15.07 21.99
CA ALA A 271 12.47 -14.05 22.49
C ALA A 271 12.32 -14.11 24.02
N ALA A 272 12.20 -15.31 24.59
CA ALA A 272 12.14 -15.51 26.03
C ALA A 272 13.44 -15.04 26.72
N ALA A 273 14.61 -15.39 26.17
CA ALA A 273 15.90 -14.95 26.68
C ALA A 273 16.05 -13.42 26.61
N ALA A 274 15.63 -12.79 25.51
CA ALA A 274 15.64 -11.33 25.37
C ALA A 274 14.72 -10.64 26.39
N LEU A 275 13.54 -11.20 26.65
CA LEU A 275 12.63 -10.69 27.67
C LEU A 275 13.24 -10.81 29.08
N VAL A 276 13.82 -11.96 29.42
CA VAL A 276 14.51 -12.16 30.71
C VAL A 276 15.68 -11.19 30.86
N ALA A 277 16.49 -11.00 29.82
CA ALA A 277 17.60 -10.05 29.82
C ALA A 277 17.10 -8.61 30.02
N ALA A 278 16.03 -8.21 29.31
CA ALA A 278 15.42 -6.89 29.48
C ALA A 278 14.88 -6.68 30.90
N LEU A 279 14.19 -7.66 31.48
CA LEU A 279 13.67 -7.59 32.86
C LEU A 279 14.76 -7.61 33.93
N SER A 280 15.98 -8.04 33.58
CA SER A 280 17.14 -8.01 34.48
C SER A 280 17.76 -6.62 34.59
N ILE A 281 17.43 -5.69 33.68
CA ILE A 281 17.90 -4.30 33.69
C ILE A 281 16.85 -3.44 34.43
N PRO A 282 17.18 -2.79 35.57
CA PRO A 282 16.19 -2.06 36.37
C PRO A 282 15.36 -1.02 35.59
N ALA A 283 16.02 -0.20 34.78
CA ALA A 283 15.34 0.82 33.97
C ALA A 283 14.37 0.21 32.93
N ALA A 284 14.77 -0.87 32.26
CA ALA A 284 13.91 -1.55 31.30
C ALA A 284 12.76 -2.29 31.99
N ARG A 285 12.99 -2.86 33.18
CA ARG A 285 11.94 -3.45 34.02
C ARG A 285 10.89 -2.41 34.42
N GLU A 286 11.33 -1.25 34.92
CA GLU A 286 10.44 -0.15 35.29
C GLU A 286 9.63 0.36 34.09
N PHE A 287 10.28 0.51 32.94
CA PHE A 287 9.62 0.86 31.69
C PHE A 287 8.53 -0.15 31.33
N VAL A 288 8.83 -1.46 31.36
CA VAL A 288 7.85 -2.52 31.06
C VAL A 288 6.67 -2.49 32.04
N VAL A 289 6.93 -2.45 33.34
CA VAL A 289 5.87 -2.44 34.38
C VAL A 289 4.97 -1.21 34.22
N THR A 290 5.56 -0.03 34.04
CA THR A 290 4.81 1.23 33.85
C THR A 290 3.93 1.18 32.61
N ASN A 291 4.44 0.64 31.49
CA ASN A 291 3.65 0.51 30.26
C ASN A 291 2.53 -0.54 30.37
N LEU A 292 2.74 -1.63 31.11
CA LEU A 292 1.74 -2.67 31.34
C LEU A 292 0.60 -2.20 32.26
N ALA A 293 0.92 -1.41 33.29
CA ALA A 293 -0.05 -0.90 34.26
C ALA A 293 -1.04 0.12 33.67
N ARG A 294 -0.77 0.70 32.48
CA ARG A 294 -1.66 1.72 31.88
C ARG A 294 -3.02 1.13 31.51
N HIS A 295 -4.07 1.76 32.03
CA HIS A 295 -5.44 1.43 31.68
C HIS A 295 -5.69 1.76 30.20
N PRO A 296 -6.15 0.79 29.37
CA PRO A 296 -6.30 1.02 27.94
C PRO A 296 -7.56 1.81 27.55
N TYR A 297 -8.55 1.98 28.44
CA TYR A 297 -9.88 2.62 28.19
C TYR A 297 -10.68 2.07 26.99
N ARG A 298 -10.14 1.09 26.24
CA ARG A 298 -10.71 0.60 24.99
C ARG A 298 -12.09 -0.04 25.16
N LEU A 299 -12.30 -0.81 26.23
CA LEU A 299 -13.57 -1.52 26.41
C LEU A 299 -14.71 -0.53 26.66
N GLU A 300 -14.45 0.51 27.44
CA GLU A 300 -15.38 1.61 27.71
C GLU A 300 -15.70 2.38 26.42
N ILE A 301 -14.65 2.77 25.66
CA ILE A 301 -14.80 3.47 24.38
C ILE A 301 -15.59 2.63 23.38
N TRP A 302 -15.33 1.32 23.29
CA TRP A 302 -16.02 0.43 22.36
C TRP A 302 -17.47 0.20 22.76
N SER A 303 -17.75 0.05 24.06
CA SER A 303 -19.12 -0.04 24.59
C SER A 303 -19.91 1.21 24.23
N GLU A 304 -19.33 2.39 24.44
CA GLU A 304 -19.94 3.66 24.06
C GLU A 304 -20.12 3.78 22.53
N THR A 305 -19.11 3.37 21.76
CA THR A 305 -19.17 3.38 20.29
C THR A 305 -20.34 2.52 19.79
N ILE A 306 -20.55 1.33 20.37
CA ILE A 306 -21.67 0.45 20.03
C ILE A 306 -23.00 1.14 20.38
N SER A 307 -23.11 1.75 21.55
CA SER A 307 -24.32 2.46 21.97
C SER A 307 -24.68 3.58 20.99
N ARG A 308 -23.71 4.42 20.60
CA ARG A 308 -23.94 5.51 19.65
C ARG A 308 -24.21 5.01 18.23
N TRP A 309 -23.58 3.91 17.81
CA TRP A 309 -23.79 3.34 16.46
C TRP A 309 -25.25 2.92 16.23
N GLN A 310 -25.97 2.49 17.27
CA GLN A 310 -27.37 2.07 17.17
C GLN A 310 -28.31 3.16 16.63
N GLU A 311 -27.94 4.44 16.74
CA GLU A 311 -28.72 5.56 16.22
C GLU A 311 -28.63 5.66 14.67
N HIS A 312 -27.50 5.26 14.09
CA HIS A 312 -27.26 5.28 12.64
C HIS A 312 -26.66 3.96 12.13
N PRO A 313 -27.40 2.82 12.24
CA PRO A 313 -26.80 1.49 12.13
C PRO A 313 -26.27 1.16 10.72
N PHE A 314 -26.93 1.67 9.69
CA PHE A 314 -26.58 1.36 8.30
C PHE A 314 -25.47 2.25 7.74
N ALA A 315 -25.64 3.57 7.84
CA ALA A 315 -24.78 4.56 7.22
C ALA A 315 -23.70 5.14 8.15
N GLY A 316 -23.83 4.92 9.46
CA GLY A 316 -22.96 5.53 10.47
C GLY A 316 -23.13 7.04 10.57
N TRP A 317 -22.31 7.62 11.44
CA TRP A 317 -22.30 9.05 11.77
C TRP A 317 -21.53 9.93 10.78
N GLY A 318 -20.80 9.32 9.85
CA GLY A 318 -19.94 9.98 8.88
C GLY A 318 -18.59 10.45 9.41
N VAL A 319 -17.54 10.30 8.59
CA VAL A 319 -16.13 10.51 8.99
C VAL A 319 -15.79 11.92 9.50
N GLY A 320 -16.68 12.88 9.23
CA GLY A 320 -16.57 14.25 9.71
C GLY A 320 -17.05 14.52 11.11
N ASN A 321 -17.77 13.58 11.71
CA ASN A 321 -18.49 13.82 12.95
C ASN A 321 -17.52 14.23 14.07
N ASP A 322 -17.82 15.33 14.75
CA ASP A 322 -17.03 15.85 15.87
C ASP A 322 -17.50 15.24 17.19
N ALA A 323 -17.33 13.92 17.32
CA ALA A 323 -17.75 13.20 18.50
C ALA A 323 -16.66 13.25 19.59
N THR A 324 -16.99 13.82 20.75
CA THR A 324 -16.28 13.57 22.00
C THR A 324 -16.91 12.37 22.70
N PHE A 325 -16.11 11.40 23.11
CA PHE A 325 -16.53 10.24 23.90
C PHE A 325 -16.56 10.60 25.40
N VAL A 326 -17.34 9.89 26.22
CA VAL A 326 -17.64 10.20 27.64
C VAL A 326 -16.39 10.29 28.52
N ILE A 327 -15.31 9.63 28.12
CA ILE A 327 -13.99 9.81 28.73
C ILE A 327 -13.37 11.07 28.11
N ASP A 328 -13.42 12.18 28.85
CA ASP A 328 -12.97 13.50 28.42
C ASP A 328 -11.67 13.44 27.61
N GLN A 329 -11.68 14.11 26.44
CA GLN A 329 -10.60 14.24 25.45
C GLN A 329 -10.39 13.09 24.43
N ILE A 330 -11.17 12.01 24.48
CA ILE A 330 -11.13 10.97 23.44
C ILE A 330 -12.06 11.35 22.27
N THR A 331 -11.50 11.41 21.06
CA THR A 331 -12.17 11.93 19.86
C THR A 331 -12.51 10.85 18.82
N PHE A 332 -12.13 9.60 19.06
CA PHE A 332 -12.42 8.48 18.14
C PHE A 332 -12.36 7.10 18.85
N PRO A 333 -12.94 6.03 18.25
CA PRO A 333 -13.06 4.71 18.88
C PRO A 333 -11.78 3.91 19.18
N HIS A 334 -10.58 4.41 18.85
CA HIS A 334 -9.29 3.71 18.99
C HIS A 334 -9.26 2.28 18.43
N SER A 335 -9.98 2.03 17.35
CA SER A 335 -9.98 0.76 16.61
C SER A 335 -10.53 0.99 15.21
N LEU A 336 -9.83 0.53 14.18
CA LEU A 336 -10.23 0.64 12.78
C LEU A 336 -11.63 0.05 12.55
N TYR A 337 -11.95 -1.06 13.20
CA TYR A 337 -13.21 -1.77 13.03
C TYR A 337 -14.37 -1.01 13.68
N PHE A 338 -14.16 -0.52 14.90
CA PHE A 338 -15.17 0.31 15.58
C PHE A 338 -15.31 1.67 14.90
N SER A 339 -14.23 2.26 14.38
CA SER A 339 -14.28 3.46 13.55
C SER A 339 -15.03 3.23 12.24
N ALA A 340 -14.80 2.10 11.57
CA ALA A 340 -15.53 1.74 10.36
C ALA A 340 -17.03 1.56 10.62
N LEU A 341 -17.37 0.91 11.74
CA LEU A 341 -18.76 0.76 12.20
C LEU A 341 -19.39 2.10 12.59
N TYR A 342 -18.67 2.93 13.34
CA TYR A 342 -19.17 4.21 13.84
C TYR A 342 -19.41 5.22 12.72
N TYR A 343 -18.40 5.44 11.86
CA TYR A 343 -18.48 6.45 10.82
C TYR A 343 -19.19 5.96 9.55
N GLY A 344 -19.10 4.66 9.23
CA GLY A 344 -19.64 4.10 7.99
C GLY A 344 -20.78 3.11 8.17
N GLY A 345 -21.19 2.82 9.41
CA GLY A 345 -22.21 1.82 9.72
C GLY A 345 -21.80 0.39 9.35
N VAL A 346 -22.77 -0.51 9.33
CA VAL A 346 -22.54 -1.91 8.92
C VAL A 346 -22.02 -2.02 7.48
N ILE A 347 -22.37 -1.05 6.61
CA ILE A 347 -21.87 -0.99 5.23
C ILE A 347 -20.37 -0.71 5.22
N GLY A 348 -19.91 0.28 5.99
CA GLY A 348 -18.50 0.63 6.11
C GLY A 348 -17.66 -0.50 6.69
N LEU A 349 -18.14 -1.14 7.75
CA LEU A 349 -17.49 -2.32 8.33
C LEU A 349 -17.45 -3.49 7.32
N GLY A 350 -18.56 -3.75 6.63
CA GLY A 350 -18.64 -4.80 5.60
C GLY A 350 -17.64 -4.58 4.46
N LEU A 351 -17.52 -3.34 3.96
CA LEU A 351 -16.54 -2.98 2.93
C LEU A 351 -15.10 -3.10 3.41
N LEU A 352 -14.81 -2.76 4.66
CA LEU A 352 -13.49 -2.96 5.27
C LEU A 352 -13.13 -4.45 5.32
N LEU A 353 -14.03 -5.28 5.86
CA LEU A 353 -13.82 -6.73 5.97
C LEU A 353 -13.70 -7.37 4.58
N ALA A 354 -14.53 -6.96 3.62
CA ALA A 354 -14.44 -7.41 2.24
C ALA A 354 -13.09 -7.02 1.61
N THR A 355 -12.60 -5.80 1.85
CA THR A 355 -11.30 -5.35 1.33
C THR A 355 -10.15 -6.22 1.85
N TYR A 356 -10.09 -6.48 3.17
CA TYR A 356 -9.09 -7.39 3.74
C TYR A 356 -9.28 -8.83 3.24
N GLY A 357 -10.50 -9.33 3.18
CA GLY A 357 -10.80 -10.68 2.68
C GLY A 357 -10.33 -10.88 1.24
N MET A 358 -10.59 -9.92 0.36
CA MET A 358 -10.13 -9.93 -1.02
C MET A 358 -8.59 -9.83 -1.10
N ALA A 359 -7.96 -8.98 -0.31
CA ALA A 359 -6.50 -8.87 -0.26
C ALA A 359 -5.84 -10.18 0.19
N ILE A 360 -6.37 -10.84 1.22
CA ILE A 360 -5.90 -12.15 1.69
C ILE A 360 -6.09 -13.20 0.59
N GLN A 361 -7.27 -13.24 -0.05
CA GLN A 361 -7.53 -14.16 -1.16
C GLN A 361 -6.49 -13.99 -2.28
N ARG A 362 -6.15 -12.75 -2.65
CA ARG A 362 -5.10 -12.47 -3.65
C ARG A 362 -3.73 -12.94 -3.20
N ALA A 363 -3.33 -12.59 -1.98
CA ALA A 363 -2.05 -13.04 -1.43
C ALA A 363 -1.92 -14.58 -1.50
N VAL A 364 -2.93 -15.32 -1.05
CA VAL A 364 -2.91 -16.79 -1.02
C VAL A 364 -2.92 -17.41 -2.44
N SER A 365 -3.71 -16.85 -3.36
CA SER A 365 -3.96 -17.47 -4.67
C SER A 365 -2.89 -17.19 -5.73
N THR A 366 -2.20 -16.04 -5.69
CA THR A 366 -1.34 -15.60 -6.81
C THR A 366 0.12 -15.39 -6.45
N THR A 367 0.45 -15.15 -5.19
CA THR A 367 1.86 -14.99 -4.76
C THR A 367 2.41 -16.32 -4.28
N ALA A 368 3.73 -16.51 -4.23
CA ALA A 368 4.34 -17.77 -3.77
C ALA A 368 5.57 -17.52 -2.89
N GLY A 369 5.97 -18.56 -2.15
CA GLY A 369 7.17 -18.56 -1.31
C GLY A 369 7.20 -17.41 -0.30
N VAL A 370 8.39 -16.84 -0.09
CA VAL A 370 8.63 -15.76 0.88
C VAL A 370 7.81 -14.50 0.61
N THR A 371 7.51 -14.19 -0.66
CA THR A 371 6.68 -13.03 -1.02
C THR A 371 5.25 -13.20 -0.51
N ARG A 372 4.67 -14.41 -0.63
CA ARG A 372 3.35 -14.72 -0.05
C ARG A 372 3.36 -14.53 1.46
N THR A 373 4.35 -15.11 2.12
CA THR A 373 4.49 -15.01 3.58
C THR A 373 4.62 -13.56 4.03
N MET A 374 5.43 -12.75 3.35
CA MET A 374 5.58 -11.32 3.63
C MET A 374 4.26 -10.57 3.47
N VAL A 375 3.53 -10.74 2.37
CA VAL A 375 2.25 -10.04 2.15
C VAL A 375 1.22 -10.45 3.20
N LEU A 376 1.12 -11.74 3.54
CA LEU A 376 0.22 -12.21 4.60
C LEU A 376 0.63 -11.67 5.98
N ALA A 377 1.92 -11.60 6.28
CA ALA A 377 2.44 -11.01 7.51
C ALA A 377 2.10 -9.51 7.59
N LEU A 378 2.24 -8.77 6.49
CA LEU A 378 1.87 -7.36 6.40
C LEU A 378 0.36 -7.14 6.64
N LEU A 379 -0.49 -7.98 6.05
CA LEU A 379 -1.93 -7.95 6.29
C LEU A 379 -2.27 -8.30 7.75
N ALA A 380 -1.59 -9.28 8.34
CA ALA A 380 -1.78 -9.64 9.75
C ALA A 380 -1.38 -8.49 10.70
N VAL A 381 -0.23 -7.82 10.45
CA VAL A 381 0.18 -6.62 11.18
C VAL A 381 -0.88 -5.53 11.04
N SER A 382 -1.32 -5.24 9.82
CA SER A 382 -2.35 -4.23 9.53
C SER A 382 -3.65 -4.46 10.29
N MET A 383 -4.20 -5.68 10.20
CA MET A 383 -5.45 -6.07 10.84
C MET A 383 -5.34 -6.02 12.37
N THR A 384 -4.21 -6.45 12.92
CA THR A 384 -3.98 -6.48 14.37
C THR A 384 -3.73 -5.09 14.93
N ALA A 385 -2.95 -4.25 14.23
CA ALA A 385 -2.79 -2.83 14.56
C ALA A 385 -4.15 -2.12 14.55
N GLY A 386 -4.98 -2.42 13.55
CA GLY A 386 -6.35 -1.93 13.43
C GLY A 386 -7.26 -2.28 14.61
N LEU A 387 -7.00 -3.37 15.36
CA LEU A 387 -7.76 -3.67 16.59
C LEU A 387 -7.41 -2.70 17.72
N THR A 388 -6.21 -2.13 17.71
CA THR A 388 -5.63 -1.48 18.89
C THR A 388 -5.56 0.03 18.81
N ASP A 389 -5.35 0.60 17.62
CA ASP A 389 -5.33 2.04 17.40
C ASP A 389 -5.25 2.40 15.91
N ILE A 390 -6.39 2.81 15.32
CA ILE A 390 -6.49 3.54 14.05
C ILE A 390 -7.80 4.31 14.08
N GLY A 391 -7.75 5.63 13.90
CA GLY A 391 -8.93 6.48 14.03
C GLY A 391 -9.85 6.43 12.83
N GLN A 392 -9.32 6.44 11.61
CA GLN A 392 -10.11 6.56 10.40
C GLN A 392 -9.50 5.79 9.23
N PRO A 393 -10.31 5.14 8.38
CA PRO A 393 -9.81 4.37 7.24
C PRO A 393 -9.30 5.23 6.08
N ILE A 394 -9.81 6.47 5.96
CA ILE A 394 -9.48 7.39 4.88
C ILE A 394 -8.91 8.69 5.45
N ARG A 395 -7.59 8.81 5.38
CA ARG A 395 -6.85 10.04 5.65
C ARG A 395 -5.69 10.08 4.67
N ALA A 396 -5.35 11.27 4.19
CA ALA A 396 -4.28 11.43 3.21
C ALA A 396 -3.64 12.81 3.31
N PRO A 397 -2.31 12.89 3.11
CA PRO A 397 -1.33 11.83 3.33
C PRO A 397 -1.25 11.52 4.84
N SER A 398 -1.12 10.24 5.21
CA SER A 398 -1.11 9.85 6.63
C SER A 398 -0.47 8.49 6.91
N GLU A 399 -0.41 8.14 8.18
CA GLU A 399 0.13 6.90 8.73
C GLU A 399 -0.61 5.66 8.17
N GLU A 400 -1.91 5.78 7.89
CA GLU A 400 -2.74 4.71 7.32
C GLU A 400 -2.28 4.26 5.92
N TRP A 401 -1.56 5.11 5.17
CA TRP A 401 -0.98 4.71 3.88
C TRP A 401 0.01 3.57 4.02
N TYR A 402 0.77 3.55 5.13
CA TYR A 402 1.71 2.48 5.44
C TYR A 402 1.02 1.31 6.13
N ILE A 403 0.13 1.60 7.09
CA ILE A 403 -0.46 0.58 7.96
C ILE A 403 -1.55 -0.22 7.25
N ILE A 404 -2.42 0.43 6.48
CA ILE A 404 -3.58 -0.19 5.82
C ILE A 404 -3.29 -0.41 4.34
N TRP A 405 -2.96 0.68 3.63
CA TRP A 405 -3.04 0.67 2.17
C TRP A 405 -1.84 0.00 1.52
N LEU A 406 -0.62 0.14 2.04
CA LEU A 406 0.55 -0.54 1.50
C LEU A 406 0.41 -2.08 1.49
N PRO A 407 -0.01 -2.76 2.58
CA PRO A 407 -0.31 -4.20 2.55
C PRO A 407 -1.33 -4.59 1.48
N ILE A 408 -2.42 -3.84 1.35
CA ILE A 408 -3.48 -4.09 0.35
C ILE A 408 -2.95 -3.87 -1.07
N ILE A 409 -2.19 -2.78 -1.29
CA ILE A 409 -1.56 -2.45 -2.57
C ILE A 409 -0.63 -3.59 -3.02
N LEU A 410 0.21 -4.11 -2.11
CA LEU A 410 1.11 -5.21 -2.43
C LEU A 410 0.33 -6.49 -2.74
N ALA A 411 -0.68 -6.82 -1.94
CA ALA A 411 -1.50 -8.01 -2.13
C ALA A 411 -2.23 -8.01 -3.48
N VAL A 412 -2.83 -6.88 -3.85
CA VAL A 412 -3.60 -6.74 -5.10
C VAL A 412 -2.67 -6.53 -6.29
N GLY A 413 -1.72 -5.60 -6.21
CA GLY A 413 -0.81 -5.26 -7.30
C GLY A 413 0.05 -6.44 -7.76
N LEU A 414 0.61 -7.21 -6.83
CA LEU A 414 1.39 -8.41 -7.17
C LEU A 414 0.54 -9.55 -7.74
N SER A 415 -0.80 -9.49 -7.60
CA SER A 415 -1.72 -10.52 -8.11
C SER A 415 -2.19 -10.28 -9.55
N ILE A 416 -2.10 -9.05 -10.04
CA ILE A 416 -2.64 -8.68 -11.36
C ILE A 416 -1.61 -9.05 -12.45
N PRO A 417 -1.97 -9.91 -13.43
CA PRO A 417 -1.07 -10.22 -14.54
C PRO A 417 -0.89 -9.02 -15.47
N VAL A 418 0.33 -8.85 -16.00
CA VAL A 418 0.66 -7.78 -16.97
C VAL A 418 -0.25 -7.83 -18.21
N SER A 419 -0.72 -9.02 -18.61
CA SER A 419 -1.67 -9.18 -19.73
C SER A 419 -3.01 -8.46 -19.51
N CYS A 420 -3.43 -8.24 -18.25
CA CYS A 420 -4.64 -7.50 -17.93
C CYS A 420 -4.49 -5.97 -18.13
N LEU A 421 -3.28 -5.50 -18.40
CA LEU A 421 -2.97 -4.08 -18.63
C LEU A 421 -3.07 -3.69 -20.12
N ALA A 422 -3.06 -4.67 -21.02
CA ALA A 422 -3.23 -4.45 -22.45
C ALA A 422 -4.73 -4.24 -22.77
N GLY A 423 -5.09 -3.02 -23.21
CA GLY A 423 -6.46 -2.66 -23.61
C GLY A 423 -6.89 -3.18 -24.99
N ARG A 424 -6.26 -4.24 -25.52
CA ARG A 424 -6.66 -4.85 -26.79
C ARG A 424 -6.88 -6.34 -26.61
N THR A 425 -7.97 -6.81 -27.19
CA THR A 425 -8.33 -8.21 -27.39
C THR A 425 -7.16 -8.96 -28.02
N VAL A 426 -6.26 -9.51 -27.18
CA VAL A 426 -5.52 -10.68 -27.59
C VAL A 426 -6.55 -11.79 -27.59
N SER A 427 -7.01 -12.18 -28.78
CA SER A 427 -7.78 -13.42 -28.92
C SER A 427 -6.90 -14.51 -28.35
N CYS A 428 -7.34 -15.07 -27.22
CA CYS A 428 -6.71 -16.27 -26.69
C CYS A 428 -7.06 -17.39 -27.67
N SER A 429 -6.18 -17.67 -28.64
CA SER A 429 -6.32 -18.86 -29.48
C SER A 429 -6.19 -20.07 -28.57
N LYS A 430 -7.18 -20.95 -28.62
CA LYS A 430 -7.29 -22.18 -27.84
C LYS A 430 -6.30 -23.30 -28.24
N ASP A 431 -5.19 -22.97 -28.89
CA ASP A 431 -4.29 -23.98 -29.51
C ASP A 431 -2.93 -24.04 -28.83
N GLY A 432 -2.90 -24.09 -27.50
CA GLY A 432 -1.68 -24.30 -26.71
C GLY A 432 -1.69 -25.57 -25.85
N ALA A 433 -2.80 -26.29 -25.81
CA ALA A 433 -2.94 -27.51 -25.02
C ALA A 433 -3.06 -28.71 -25.96
N HIS A 434 -1.96 -29.10 -26.61
CA HIS A 434 -1.65 -30.46 -27.09
C HIS A 434 -0.40 -30.41 -27.99
N SER A 435 0.80 -30.32 -27.41
CA SER A 435 2.02 -30.96 -27.96
C SER A 435 3.22 -30.65 -27.06
N ALA A 436 3.61 -31.64 -26.25
CA ALA A 436 4.99 -31.93 -25.86
C ALA A 436 4.99 -32.98 -24.73
N ALA A 437 4.50 -34.18 -25.03
CA ALA A 437 4.76 -35.37 -24.24
C ALA A 437 5.52 -36.35 -25.13
N SER A 438 6.86 -36.26 -25.09
CA SER A 438 7.77 -37.33 -25.53
C SER A 438 9.18 -36.98 -25.06
N LEU A 439 9.52 -37.41 -23.84
CA LEU A 439 10.93 -37.56 -23.43
C LEU A 439 11.32 -39.03 -23.64
N PRO A 440 12.49 -39.34 -24.23
CA PRO A 440 12.90 -40.71 -24.52
C PRO A 440 13.36 -41.45 -23.25
N GLN A 441 13.10 -42.76 -23.23
CA GLN A 441 13.62 -43.68 -22.22
C GLN A 441 15.16 -43.78 -22.25
N PRO A 442 15.80 -44.11 -21.12
CA PRO A 442 17.24 -44.33 -21.06
C PRO A 442 17.60 -45.68 -21.68
N SER A 443 18.59 -45.69 -22.57
CA SER A 443 19.20 -46.92 -23.08
C SER A 443 20.09 -47.56 -22.00
N GLU A 444 19.85 -48.84 -21.74
CA GLU A 444 20.78 -49.73 -21.06
C GLU A 444 22.14 -49.76 -21.78
N LYS A 445 23.21 -49.46 -21.04
CA LYS A 445 24.47 -50.22 -20.98
C LYS A 445 25.38 -49.66 -19.89
#